data_AF-A0A8T5SW15-F1
#
_entry.id   AF-A0A8T5SW15-F1
#
_cell.length_a   1.000
_cell.length_b   1.000
_cell.length_c   1.000
_cell.angle_alpha   90.00
_cell.angle_beta   90.00
_cell.angle_gamma   90.00
#
_symmetry.space_group_name_H-M   'P 1'
#
loop_
_entity.id
_entity.type
_entity.pdbx_description
1 polymer ?
#
loop_
_entity_poly.entity_id
_entity_poly.type
_entity_poly.pdbx_seq_one_letter_code
_entity_poly.pdbx_strand_id
1 'polypeptide(L)'
;MKPIDEDVTPPPEDIPEDVETVESEIEEEVRPGRRRRRSRRRRTKVQEYGSLASMVAWMSFLIIWLFFFASGYGIFENIAVVLVALLIVFALNAIMWIPLDKGWKARTSAISGVVWLIFLVVWIVFFAADFGIYENIGIGLASLLLIGAVNVITWVPSAGEGGGARISAIGGIGWLTFIVLWLPFANDIALIYPINNYQNVAIILASFLVMLLVVIAPWSPGISIEIDGADGEPGLARRLKGTMGVFVLWLVFIVIWMFFFAGNPVYSFSGNQNVAVILLSFAIFTAIIVGMWLPWSRRRGEGPENWWAIGLAYVWVLVLAIWFWFFADSFDAYQNFAVFLVSLLIIAAISGSGQWKKYRDFESMDWKD
;
A
#
# COMPACT_ATOMS: atom_id res chain seq x y z
N MET A 1 56.90 12.25 45.87
CA MET A 1 57.27 11.67 44.56
C MET A 1 57.88 10.30 44.83
N LYS A 2 57.16 9.24 44.46
CA LYS A 2 57.65 7.84 44.43
C LYS A 2 57.96 7.49 42.97
N PRO A 3 58.96 6.65 42.68
CA PRO A 3 59.26 6.26 41.30
C PRO A 3 58.17 5.32 40.79
N ILE A 4 57.82 5.47 39.51
CA ILE A 4 56.99 4.52 38.77
C ILE A 4 57.97 3.49 38.22
N ASP A 5 57.92 2.28 38.76
CA ASP A 5 58.55 1.10 38.15
C ASP A 5 57.79 0.79 36.86
N GLU A 6 58.49 0.93 35.74
CA GLU A 6 58.14 0.33 34.46
C GLU A 6 58.43 -1.18 34.52
N ASP A 7 57.72 -1.91 33.66
CA ASP A 7 57.92 -3.34 33.32
C ASP A 7 57.05 -4.36 34.07
N VAL A 8 55.77 -4.39 33.69
CA VAL A 8 54.94 -5.60 33.76
C VAL A 8 54.28 -5.79 32.40
N THR A 9 54.95 -6.47 31.48
CA THR A 9 54.28 -7.09 30.32
C THR A 9 53.32 -8.15 30.83
N PRO A 10 52.00 -8.07 30.53
CA PRO A 10 51.08 -9.14 30.85
C PRO A 10 51.46 -10.41 30.07
N PRO A 11 51.28 -11.60 30.65
CA PRO A 11 51.48 -12.85 29.93
C PRO A 11 50.54 -12.90 28.71
N PRO A 12 50.94 -13.56 27.61
CA PRO A 12 50.09 -13.69 26.43
C PRO A 12 48.78 -14.37 26.86
N GLU A 13 47.68 -13.63 26.78
CA GLU A 13 46.34 -14.18 26.92
C GLU A 13 46.14 -15.16 25.76
N ASP A 14 45.79 -16.40 26.09
CA ASP A 14 45.38 -17.42 25.13
C ASP A 14 44.20 -16.85 24.33
N ILE A 15 44.48 -16.49 23.07
CA ILE A 15 43.47 -16.04 22.12
C ILE A 15 42.47 -17.20 21.98
N PRO A 16 41.18 -16.96 22.25
CA PRO A 16 40.20 -18.03 22.19
C PRO A 16 40.12 -18.60 20.77
N GLU A 17 40.00 -19.93 20.69
CA GLU A 17 40.05 -20.75 19.46
C GLU A 17 38.95 -20.36 18.43
N ASP A 18 37.99 -19.54 18.84
CA ASP A 18 36.95 -18.96 17.99
C ASP A 18 37.46 -17.82 17.08
N VAL A 19 38.51 -17.09 17.46
CA VAL A 19 39.08 -16.01 16.61
C VAL A 19 39.91 -16.58 15.44
N GLU A 20 40.61 -17.70 15.65
CA GLU A 20 41.39 -18.37 14.60
C GLU A 20 40.48 -18.93 13.49
N THR A 21 39.27 -19.40 13.83
CA THR A 21 38.29 -19.84 12.82
C THR A 21 37.81 -18.68 11.94
N VAL A 22 37.60 -17.50 12.52
CA VAL A 22 37.19 -16.30 11.77
C VAL A 22 38.30 -15.79 10.86
N GLU A 23 39.57 -15.79 11.31
CA GLU A 23 40.69 -15.41 10.43
C GLU A 23 40.91 -16.43 9.30
N SER A 24 40.72 -17.73 9.55
CA SER A 24 40.83 -18.74 8.50
C SER A 24 39.72 -18.64 7.44
N GLU A 25 38.48 -18.28 7.81
CA GLU A 25 37.41 -17.99 6.85
C GLU A 25 37.68 -16.72 6.03
N ILE A 26 38.25 -15.68 6.65
CA ILE A 26 38.65 -14.44 5.97
C ILE A 26 39.82 -14.70 4.99
N GLU A 27 40.79 -15.53 5.35
CA GLU A 27 41.95 -15.82 4.49
C GLU A 27 41.59 -16.75 3.31
N GLU A 28 40.60 -17.64 3.49
CA GLU A 28 40.08 -18.47 2.40
C GLU A 28 39.23 -17.65 1.39
N GLU A 29 38.60 -16.56 1.83
CA GLU A 29 37.91 -15.59 0.96
C GLU A 29 38.89 -14.70 0.16
N VAL A 30 40.13 -14.51 0.65
CA VAL A 30 41.16 -13.65 0.03
C VAL A 30 42.06 -14.38 -0.99
N ARG A 31 41.84 -15.68 -1.26
CA ARG A 31 42.42 -16.36 -2.45
C ARG A 31 41.40 -16.45 -3.61
N PRO A 32 41.05 -15.36 -4.32
CA PRO A 32 40.22 -15.45 -5.51
C PRO A 32 41.02 -16.15 -6.62
N GLY A 33 40.64 -17.41 -6.88
CA GLY A 33 41.30 -18.31 -7.80
C GLY A 33 41.61 -17.72 -9.17
N ARG A 34 42.90 -17.77 -9.54
CA ARG A 34 43.43 -17.50 -10.89
C ARG A 34 42.78 -18.35 -12.01
N ARG A 35 41.94 -19.34 -11.68
CA ARG A 35 41.19 -20.17 -12.66
C ARG A 35 39.93 -19.50 -13.24
N ARG A 36 39.37 -18.43 -12.64
CA ARG A 36 38.13 -17.79 -13.15
C ARG A 36 38.30 -16.90 -14.41
N ARG A 37 39.52 -16.49 -14.77
CA ARG A 37 39.73 -15.55 -15.90
C ARG A 37 39.49 -16.15 -17.30
N ARG A 38 39.60 -17.47 -17.49
CA ARG A 38 39.43 -18.09 -18.83
C ARG A 38 37.97 -18.26 -19.26
N SER A 39 37.01 -18.42 -18.35
CA SER A 39 35.59 -18.59 -18.75
C SER A 39 34.94 -17.28 -19.22
N ARG A 40 35.41 -16.13 -18.71
CA ARG A 40 34.89 -14.81 -19.07
C ARG A 40 35.04 -14.47 -20.56
N ARG A 41 36.10 -14.98 -21.22
CA ARG A 41 36.44 -14.66 -22.61
C ARG A 41 35.67 -15.46 -23.68
N ARG A 42 35.10 -16.63 -23.34
CA ARG A 42 34.26 -17.42 -24.27
C ARG A 42 32.81 -16.96 -24.29
N ARG A 43 32.32 -16.38 -23.19
CA ARG A 43 30.93 -15.97 -23.03
C ARG A 43 30.57 -14.76 -23.92
N THR A 44 31.51 -13.84 -24.13
CA THR A 44 31.30 -12.64 -24.95
C THR A 44 31.02 -12.98 -26.41
N LYS A 45 31.75 -13.94 -27.00
CA LYS A 45 31.52 -14.34 -28.40
C LYS A 45 30.14 -14.93 -28.65
N VAL A 46 29.63 -15.80 -27.76
CA VAL A 46 28.29 -16.39 -27.92
C VAL A 46 27.21 -15.31 -27.80
N GLN A 47 27.39 -14.34 -26.90
CA GLN A 47 26.47 -13.20 -26.75
C GLN A 47 26.45 -12.31 -27.98
N GLU A 48 27.62 -12.02 -28.55
CA GLU A 48 27.77 -11.24 -29.79
C GLU A 48 27.10 -11.92 -30.99
N TYR A 49 27.32 -13.23 -31.20
CA TYR A 49 26.66 -13.98 -32.27
C TYR A 49 25.16 -14.11 -32.05
N GLY A 50 24.72 -14.26 -30.81
CA GLY A 50 23.31 -14.34 -30.46
C GLY A 50 22.55 -13.04 -30.72
N SER A 51 23.15 -11.88 -30.42
CA SER A 51 22.54 -10.58 -30.73
C SER A 51 22.53 -10.29 -32.23
N LEU A 52 23.56 -10.73 -32.96
CA LEU A 52 23.57 -10.65 -34.43
C LEU A 52 22.45 -11.52 -35.02
N ALA A 53 22.33 -12.78 -34.59
CA ALA A 53 21.33 -13.71 -35.09
C ALA A 53 19.90 -13.25 -34.79
N SER A 54 19.65 -12.68 -33.60
CA SER A 54 18.35 -12.14 -33.24
C SER A 54 17.96 -10.92 -34.08
N MET A 55 18.93 -10.05 -34.41
CA MET A 55 18.72 -8.93 -35.34
C MET A 55 18.40 -9.40 -36.76
N VAL A 56 19.12 -10.41 -37.27
CA VAL A 56 18.87 -11.00 -38.59
C VAL A 56 17.48 -11.66 -38.63
N ALA A 57 17.10 -12.38 -37.58
CA ALA A 57 15.78 -12.99 -37.47
C ALA A 57 14.65 -11.94 -37.47
N TRP A 58 14.83 -10.84 -36.74
CA TRP A 58 13.88 -9.72 -36.73
C TRP A 58 13.73 -9.07 -38.11
N MET A 59 14.84 -8.75 -38.78
CA MET A 59 14.82 -8.19 -40.14
C MET A 59 14.13 -9.14 -41.12
N SER A 60 14.41 -10.44 -41.02
CA SER A 60 13.78 -11.47 -41.87
C SER A 60 12.27 -11.54 -41.64
N PHE A 61 11.84 -11.53 -40.36
CA PHE A 61 10.43 -11.47 -40.00
C PHE A 61 9.75 -10.20 -40.55
N LEU A 62 10.38 -9.03 -40.42
CA LEU A 62 9.84 -7.76 -40.89
C LEU A 62 9.62 -7.78 -42.41
N ILE A 63 10.59 -8.29 -43.17
CA ILE A 63 10.45 -8.46 -44.61
C ILE A 63 9.27 -9.39 -44.92
N ILE A 64 9.20 -10.57 -44.31
CA ILE A 64 8.10 -11.52 -44.54
C ILE A 64 6.74 -10.89 -44.18
N TRP A 65 6.64 -10.19 -43.04
CA TRP A 65 5.42 -9.52 -42.60
C TRP A 65 4.95 -8.49 -43.61
N LEU A 66 5.83 -7.57 -44.03
CA LEU A 66 5.49 -6.50 -44.95
C LEU A 66 5.06 -7.02 -46.32
N PHE A 67 5.67 -8.10 -46.82
CA PHE A 67 5.34 -8.64 -48.14
C PHE A 67 4.06 -9.47 -48.17
N PHE A 68 3.78 -10.23 -47.11
CA PHE A 68 2.73 -11.25 -47.16
C PHE A 68 1.51 -10.96 -46.28
N PHE A 69 1.67 -10.20 -45.20
CA PHE A 69 0.64 -10.06 -44.17
C PHE A 69 0.13 -8.62 -44.03
N ALA A 70 0.97 -7.62 -44.30
CA ALA A 70 0.65 -6.22 -44.01
C ALA A 70 -0.54 -5.66 -44.81
N SER A 71 -0.87 -6.23 -45.98
CA SER A 71 -1.94 -5.74 -46.86
C SER A 71 -3.35 -5.86 -46.26
N GLY A 72 -3.55 -6.73 -45.27
CA GLY A 72 -4.82 -6.92 -44.57
C GLY A 72 -5.01 -6.04 -43.33
N TYR A 73 -4.01 -5.23 -42.97
CA TYR A 73 -4.00 -4.45 -41.73
C TYR A 73 -3.82 -2.95 -42.01
N GLY A 74 -4.35 -2.10 -41.13
CA GLY A 74 -4.11 -0.66 -41.19
C GLY A 74 -2.67 -0.28 -40.85
N ILE A 75 -2.33 1.00 -41.03
CA ILE A 75 -0.96 1.48 -40.83
C ILE A 75 -0.52 1.39 -39.37
N PHE A 76 -1.42 1.66 -38.42
CA PHE A 76 -1.11 1.62 -36.99
C PHE A 76 -0.93 0.19 -36.49
N GLU A 77 -1.75 -0.75 -36.97
CA GLU A 77 -1.65 -2.18 -36.71
C GLU A 77 -0.33 -2.75 -37.21
N ASN A 78 0.07 -2.37 -38.43
CA ASN A 78 1.36 -2.77 -38.98
C ASN A 78 2.54 -2.20 -38.17
N ILE A 79 2.49 -0.93 -37.77
CA ILE A 79 3.51 -0.33 -36.89
C ILE A 79 3.59 -1.08 -35.55
N ALA A 80 2.44 -1.43 -34.97
CA ALA A 80 2.37 -2.15 -33.71
C ALA A 80 3.03 -3.53 -33.80
N VAL A 81 2.77 -4.29 -34.86
CA VAL A 81 3.38 -5.61 -35.07
C VAL A 81 4.91 -5.49 -35.17
N VAL A 82 5.42 -4.47 -35.89
CA VAL A 82 6.86 -4.20 -35.98
C VAL A 82 7.46 -3.86 -34.61
N LEU A 83 6.79 -3.01 -33.82
CA LEU A 83 7.23 -2.63 -32.48
C LEU A 83 7.22 -3.84 -31.53
N VAL A 84 6.18 -4.68 -31.54
CA VAL A 84 6.10 -5.91 -30.74
C VAL A 84 7.23 -6.86 -31.11
N ALA A 85 7.47 -7.09 -32.40
CA ALA A 85 8.56 -7.95 -32.85
C ALA A 85 9.93 -7.44 -32.39
N LEU A 86 10.14 -6.12 -32.44
CA LEU A 86 11.36 -5.49 -31.95
C LEU A 86 11.52 -5.67 -30.43
N LEU A 87 10.44 -5.47 -29.66
CA LEU A 87 10.44 -5.69 -28.21
C LEU A 87 10.76 -7.15 -27.84
N ILE A 88 10.22 -8.13 -28.57
CA ILE A 88 10.56 -9.55 -28.37
C ILE A 88 12.07 -9.79 -28.53
N VAL A 89 12.69 -9.18 -29.53
CA VAL A 89 14.13 -9.29 -29.78
C VAL A 89 14.93 -8.62 -28.65
N PHE A 90 14.48 -7.47 -28.16
CA PHE A 90 15.05 -6.84 -26.97
C PHE A 90 14.96 -7.74 -25.73
N ALA A 91 13.82 -8.41 -25.49
CA ALA A 91 13.68 -9.38 -24.40
C ALA A 91 14.68 -10.54 -24.53
N LEU A 92 14.76 -11.17 -25.71
CA LEU A 92 15.69 -12.27 -25.95
C LEU A 92 17.15 -11.85 -25.73
N ASN A 93 17.51 -10.65 -26.19
CA ASN A 93 18.83 -10.09 -25.94
C ASN A 93 19.04 -9.79 -24.45
N ALA A 94 18.09 -9.17 -23.75
CA ALA A 94 18.21 -8.91 -22.32
C ALA A 94 18.45 -10.20 -21.51
N ILE A 95 17.74 -11.28 -21.82
CA ILE A 95 17.94 -12.61 -21.20
C ILE A 95 19.37 -13.12 -21.40
N MET A 96 19.90 -12.94 -22.61
CA MET A 96 21.23 -13.41 -23.00
C MET A 96 22.35 -12.59 -22.35
N TRP A 97 22.15 -11.28 -22.20
CA TRP A 97 23.14 -10.34 -21.67
C TRP A 97 23.16 -10.29 -20.13
N ILE A 98 22.04 -10.56 -19.45
CA ILE A 98 22.02 -10.63 -17.99
C ILE A 98 22.75 -11.90 -17.53
N PRO A 99 23.89 -11.78 -16.84
CA PRO A 99 24.72 -12.93 -16.54
C PRO A 99 24.05 -13.82 -15.47
N LEU A 100 24.17 -15.14 -15.67
CA LEU A 100 23.52 -16.20 -14.84
C LEU A 100 23.79 -16.04 -13.33
N ASP A 101 24.93 -15.46 -12.96
CA ASP A 101 25.39 -15.24 -11.58
C ASP A 101 24.62 -14.12 -10.86
N LYS A 102 24.03 -13.17 -11.58
CA LYS A 102 23.11 -12.15 -10.99
C LYS A 102 21.74 -12.73 -10.60
N GLY A 103 21.55 -14.04 -10.75
CA GLY A 103 20.37 -14.77 -10.31
C GLY A 103 19.16 -14.63 -11.23
N TRP A 104 18.20 -15.54 -11.09
CA TRP A 104 16.97 -15.56 -11.87
C TRP A 104 16.09 -14.31 -11.65
N LYS A 105 16.18 -13.67 -10.47
CA LYS A 105 15.39 -12.49 -10.07
C LYS A 105 15.55 -11.29 -11.03
N ALA A 106 16.80 -10.95 -11.38
CA ALA A 106 17.09 -9.85 -12.30
C ALA A 106 16.56 -10.11 -13.72
N ARG A 107 16.62 -11.37 -14.17
CA ARG A 107 16.09 -11.79 -15.47
C ARG A 107 14.57 -11.67 -15.50
N THR A 108 13.89 -12.16 -14.46
CA THR A 108 12.42 -12.10 -14.43
C THR A 108 11.91 -10.66 -14.44
N SER A 109 12.59 -9.73 -13.76
CA SER A 109 12.24 -8.30 -13.80
C SER A 109 12.42 -7.67 -15.20
N ALA A 110 13.54 -7.98 -15.87
CA ALA A 110 13.77 -7.49 -17.23
C ALA A 110 12.75 -8.06 -18.23
N ILE A 111 12.45 -9.36 -18.13
CA ILE A 111 11.46 -10.02 -18.99
C ILE A 111 10.06 -9.45 -18.73
N SER A 112 9.68 -9.28 -17.46
CA SER A 112 8.35 -8.78 -17.10
C SER A 112 8.13 -7.36 -17.61
N GLY A 113 9.15 -6.49 -17.57
CA GLY A 113 9.10 -5.16 -18.18
C GLY A 113 8.88 -5.19 -19.69
N VAL A 114 9.55 -6.10 -20.41
CA VAL A 114 9.34 -6.23 -21.88
C VAL A 114 7.97 -6.81 -22.21
N VAL A 115 7.52 -7.83 -21.47
CA VAL A 115 6.17 -8.41 -21.63
C VAL A 115 5.09 -7.35 -21.41
N TRP A 116 5.27 -6.49 -20.42
CA TRP A 116 4.38 -5.36 -20.16
C TRP A 116 4.33 -4.36 -21.33
N LEU A 117 5.48 -4.00 -21.89
CA LEU A 117 5.53 -3.11 -23.06
C LEU A 117 4.85 -3.74 -24.28
N ILE A 118 5.07 -5.04 -24.53
CA ILE A 118 4.37 -5.78 -25.59
C ILE A 118 2.86 -5.71 -25.36
N PHE A 119 2.40 -5.99 -24.14
CA PHE A 119 1.00 -5.88 -23.76
C PHE A 119 0.45 -4.47 -24.05
N LEU A 120 1.14 -3.40 -23.64
CA LEU A 120 0.68 -2.04 -23.89
C LEU A 120 0.58 -1.70 -25.38
N VAL A 121 1.55 -2.11 -26.20
CA VAL A 121 1.51 -1.88 -27.65
C VAL A 121 0.32 -2.61 -28.27
N VAL A 122 0.11 -3.88 -27.91
CA VAL A 122 -1.05 -4.64 -28.40
C VAL A 122 -2.36 -4.01 -27.90
N TRP A 123 -2.44 -3.64 -26.63
CA TRP A 123 -3.63 -3.03 -26.05
C TRP A 123 -4.04 -1.74 -26.76
N ILE A 124 -3.09 -0.79 -26.88
CA ILE A 124 -3.34 0.54 -27.46
C ILE A 124 -3.83 0.43 -28.91
N VAL A 125 -3.30 -0.52 -29.67
CA VAL A 125 -3.57 -0.60 -31.11
C VAL A 125 -4.84 -1.38 -31.42
N PHE A 126 -5.07 -2.49 -30.72
CA PHE A 126 -6.15 -3.41 -31.06
C PHE A 126 -7.39 -3.27 -30.19
N PHE A 127 -7.26 -2.75 -28.97
CA PHE A 127 -8.35 -2.76 -27.99
C PHE A 127 -8.76 -1.38 -27.52
N ALA A 128 -7.82 -0.43 -27.40
CA ALA A 128 -8.09 0.84 -26.73
C ALA A 128 -9.18 1.70 -27.39
N ALA A 129 -9.47 1.50 -28.67
CA ALA A 129 -10.54 2.22 -29.37
C ALA A 129 -11.94 1.91 -28.82
N ASP A 130 -12.14 0.73 -28.23
CA ASP A 130 -13.43 0.29 -27.69
C ASP A 130 -13.66 0.76 -26.24
N PHE A 131 -12.66 1.42 -25.64
CA PHE A 131 -12.69 1.85 -24.24
C PHE A 131 -12.49 3.37 -24.14
N GLY A 132 -13.10 4.01 -23.14
CA GLY A 132 -12.84 5.41 -22.85
C GLY A 132 -11.43 5.65 -22.29
N ILE A 133 -11.07 6.92 -22.11
CA ILE A 133 -9.73 7.30 -21.67
C ILE A 133 -9.43 6.81 -20.24
N TYR A 134 -10.44 6.81 -19.36
CA TYR A 134 -10.28 6.39 -17.96
C TYR A 134 -10.14 4.87 -17.84
N GLU A 135 -10.93 4.09 -18.59
CA GLU A 135 -10.80 2.64 -18.67
C GLU A 135 -9.42 2.24 -19.18
N ASN A 136 -8.95 2.89 -20.26
CA ASN A 136 -7.62 2.63 -20.82
C ASN A 136 -6.49 2.93 -19.83
N ILE A 137 -6.55 4.06 -19.11
CA ILE A 137 -5.59 4.37 -18.04
C ILE A 137 -5.66 3.31 -16.94
N GLY A 138 -6.87 2.90 -16.54
CA GLY A 138 -7.11 1.85 -15.56
C GLY A 138 -6.44 0.53 -15.96
N ILE A 139 -6.63 0.08 -17.19
CA ILE A 139 -6.03 -1.16 -17.73
C ILE A 139 -4.50 -1.05 -17.78
N GLY A 140 -3.98 0.10 -18.21
CA GLY A 140 -2.54 0.37 -18.21
C GLY A 140 -1.93 0.25 -16.80
N LEU A 141 -2.54 0.90 -15.81
CA LEU A 141 -2.10 0.85 -14.41
C LEU A 141 -2.28 -0.55 -13.79
N ALA A 142 -3.40 -1.23 -14.05
CA ALA A 142 -3.67 -2.57 -13.56
C ALA A 142 -2.64 -3.59 -14.10
N SER A 143 -2.31 -3.52 -15.38
CA SER A 143 -1.29 -4.37 -15.98
C SER A 143 0.10 -4.14 -15.36
N LEU A 144 0.46 -2.88 -15.06
CA LEU A 144 1.71 -2.54 -14.38
C LEU A 144 1.74 -3.11 -12.95
N LEU A 145 0.63 -3.02 -12.22
CA LEU A 145 0.49 -3.61 -10.88
C LEU A 145 0.65 -5.13 -10.92
N LEU A 146 0.08 -5.83 -11.91
CA LEU A 146 0.26 -7.27 -12.09
C LEU A 146 1.74 -7.65 -12.29
N ILE A 147 2.48 -6.86 -13.06
CA ILE A 147 3.92 -7.03 -13.25
C ILE A 147 4.68 -6.79 -11.93
N GLY A 148 4.26 -5.78 -11.17
CA GLY A 148 4.69 -5.55 -9.80
C GLY A 148 4.49 -6.78 -8.90
N ALA A 149 3.32 -7.43 -8.96
CA ALA A 149 3.03 -8.63 -8.18
C ALA A 149 3.96 -9.80 -8.56
N VAL A 150 4.20 -10.03 -9.85
CA VAL A 150 5.16 -11.04 -10.33
C VAL A 150 6.57 -10.74 -9.80
N ASN A 151 6.97 -9.46 -9.79
CA ASN A 151 8.25 -9.06 -9.23
C ASN A 151 8.29 -9.27 -7.71
N VAL A 152 7.25 -8.93 -6.96
CA VAL A 152 7.17 -9.22 -5.52
C VAL A 152 7.32 -10.73 -5.25
N ILE A 153 6.63 -11.56 -6.02
CA ILE A 153 6.70 -13.03 -5.92
C ILE A 153 8.13 -13.56 -6.08
N THR A 154 8.91 -12.94 -6.96
CA THR A 154 10.28 -13.39 -7.27
C THR A 154 11.33 -12.80 -6.34
N TRP A 155 11.14 -11.55 -5.91
CA TRP A 155 12.14 -10.82 -5.12
C TRP A 155 11.99 -11.05 -3.63
N VAL A 156 10.76 -11.09 -3.12
CA VAL A 156 10.48 -11.24 -1.69
C VAL A 156 10.57 -12.72 -1.27
N PRO A 157 11.38 -13.06 -0.25
CA PRO A 157 11.50 -14.42 0.24
C PRO A 157 10.13 -15.01 0.64
N SER A 158 9.92 -16.30 0.37
CA SER A 158 8.68 -17.00 0.76
C SER A 158 8.72 -17.57 2.18
N ALA A 159 9.91 -17.69 2.79
CA ALA A 159 10.12 -18.33 4.08
C ALA A 159 10.55 -17.33 5.16
N GLY A 160 10.30 -17.68 6.42
CA GLY A 160 10.58 -16.85 7.59
C GLY A 160 9.72 -15.58 7.64
N GLU A 161 10.23 -14.55 8.30
CA GLU A 161 9.58 -13.24 8.43
C GLU A 161 9.28 -12.59 7.06
N GLY A 162 10.02 -12.95 6.01
CA GLY A 162 9.79 -12.48 4.64
C GLY A 162 8.51 -13.01 3.99
N GLY A 163 8.02 -14.19 4.41
CA GLY A 163 6.81 -14.80 3.84
C GLY A 163 5.55 -13.96 4.07
N GLY A 164 5.42 -13.37 5.26
CA GLY A 164 4.32 -12.47 5.59
C GLY A 164 4.35 -11.19 4.76
N ALA A 165 5.53 -10.60 4.59
CA ALA A 165 5.73 -9.42 3.73
C ALA A 165 5.34 -9.70 2.27
N ARG A 166 5.67 -10.89 1.73
CA ARG A 166 5.29 -11.28 0.37
C ARG A 166 3.77 -11.37 0.20
N ILE A 167 3.07 -12.09 1.10
CA ILE A 167 1.60 -12.24 1.02
C ILE A 167 0.92 -10.88 1.15
N SER A 168 1.36 -10.08 2.12
CA SER A 168 0.85 -8.73 2.36
C SER A 168 1.04 -7.83 1.12
N ALA A 169 2.22 -7.83 0.52
CA ALA A 169 2.50 -7.03 -0.67
C ALA A 169 1.65 -7.48 -1.87
N ILE A 170 1.50 -8.80 -2.10
CA ILE A 170 0.64 -9.33 -3.17
C ILE A 170 -0.82 -8.96 -2.92
N GLY A 171 -1.30 -9.07 -1.68
CA GLY A 171 -2.65 -8.67 -1.30
C GLY A 171 -2.93 -7.19 -1.54
N GLY A 172 -2.01 -6.32 -1.14
CA GLY A 172 -2.09 -4.88 -1.40
C GLY A 172 -2.09 -4.55 -2.90
N ILE A 173 -1.21 -5.19 -3.68
CA ILE A 173 -1.18 -5.02 -5.15
C ILE A 173 -2.48 -5.54 -5.79
N GLY A 174 -2.99 -6.69 -5.35
CA GLY A 174 -4.24 -7.26 -5.84
C GLY A 174 -5.43 -6.33 -5.57
N TRP A 175 -5.51 -5.75 -4.38
CA TRP A 175 -6.53 -4.77 -4.04
C TRP A 175 -6.39 -3.47 -4.86
N LEU A 176 -5.18 -2.93 -5.02
CA LEU A 176 -4.97 -1.76 -5.87
C LEU A 176 -5.37 -2.04 -7.33
N THR A 177 -5.06 -3.24 -7.83
CA THR A 177 -5.47 -3.68 -9.18
C THR A 177 -6.99 -3.71 -9.29
N PHE A 178 -7.67 -4.23 -8.27
CA PHE A 178 -9.12 -4.20 -8.18
C PHE A 178 -9.67 -2.76 -8.20
N ILE A 179 -9.13 -1.83 -7.39
CA ILE A 179 -9.61 -0.44 -7.34
C ILE A 179 -9.42 0.28 -8.68
N VAL A 180 -8.24 0.12 -9.27
CA VAL A 180 -7.85 0.75 -10.54
C VAL A 180 -8.74 0.28 -11.69
N LEU A 181 -9.19 -0.98 -11.66
CA LEU A 181 -10.15 -1.50 -12.63
C LEU A 181 -11.59 -1.15 -12.26
N TRP A 182 -11.96 -1.23 -10.99
CA TRP A 182 -13.33 -1.00 -10.55
C TRP A 182 -13.80 0.43 -10.83
N LEU A 183 -13.00 1.45 -10.50
CA LEU A 183 -13.39 2.85 -10.62
C LEU A 183 -13.79 3.26 -12.05
N PRO A 184 -12.99 3.03 -13.10
CA PRO A 184 -13.38 3.40 -14.45
C PRO A 184 -14.50 2.53 -15.01
N PHE A 185 -14.55 1.23 -14.67
CA PHE A 185 -15.54 0.31 -15.22
C PHE A 185 -16.87 0.27 -14.45
N ALA A 186 -16.96 0.84 -13.25
CA ALA A 186 -18.17 0.77 -12.42
C ALA A 186 -19.39 1.40 -13.12
N ASN A 187 -19.19 2.42 -13.94
CA ASN A 187 -20.26 3.08 -14.69
C ASN A 187 -20.82 2.16 -15.77
N ASP A 188 -19.98 1.40 -16.47
CA ASP A 188 -20.42 0.45 -17.49
C ASP A 188 -21.10 -0.77 -16.86
N ILE A 189 -20.60 -1.24 -15.71
CA ILE A 189 -21.23 -2.33 -14.96
C ILE A 189 -22.64 -1.92 -14.53
N ALA A 190 -22.87 -0.64 -14.22
CA ALA A 190 -24.19 -0.13 -13.86
C ALA A 190 -25.25 -0.32 -14.96
N LEU A 191 -24.83 -0.46 -16.23
CA LEU A 191 -25.72 -0.77 -17.36
C LEU A 191 -26.20 -2.23 -17.35
N ILE A 192 -25.38 -3.15 -16.84
CA ILE A 192 -25.67 -4.59 -16.80
C ILE A 192 -26.36 -4.97 -15.50
N TYR A 193 -25.83 -4.46 -14.38
CA TYR A 193 -26.38 -4.63 -13.05
C TYR A 193 -26.66 -3.23 -12.48
N PRO A 194 -27.91 -2.89 -12.12
CA PRO A 194 -28.22 -1.57 -11.61
C PRO A 194 -27.59 -1.37 -10.22
N ILE A 195 -26.34 -0.94 -10.21
CA ILE A 195 -25.56 -0.60 -9.01
C ILE A 195 -25.65 0.91 -8.84
N ASN A 196 -26.19 1.35 -7.70
CA ASN A 196 -26.24 2.77 -7.38
C ASN A 196 -24.90 3.26 -6.77
N ASN A 197 -24.75 4.58 -6.65
CA ASN A 197 -23.52 5.18 -6.12
C ASN A 197 -23.16 4.69 -4.70
N TYR A 198 -24.16 4.41 -3.85
CA TYR A 198 -23.92 3.91 -2.50
C TYR A 198 -23.39 2.48 -2.50
N GLN A 199 -23.93 1.62 -3.36
CA GLN A 199 -23.42 0.26 -3.55
C GLN A 199 -22.00 0.26 -4.12
N ASN A 200 -21.66 1.20 -5.02
CA ASN A 200 -20.28 1.39 -5.47
C ASN A 200 -19.33 1.72 -4.31
N VAL A 201 -19.72 2.65 -3.43
CA VAL A 201 -18.95 2.97 -2.21
C VAL A 201 -18.85 1.74 -1.29
N ALA A 202 -19.93 0.99 -1.12
CA ALA A 202 -19.95 -0.23 -0.32
C ALA A 202 -18.98 -1.29 -0.85
N ILE A 203 -18.92 -1.49 -2.18
CA ILE A 203 -18.01 -2.44 -2.82
C ILE A 203 -16.55 -2.03 -2.60
N ILE A 204 -16.23 -0.73 -2.75
CA ILE A 204 -14.89 -0.21 -2.46
C ILE A 204 -14.53 -0.46 -0.99
N LEU A 205 -15.40 -0.11 -0.05
CA LEU A 205 -15.15 -0.33 1.39
C LEU A 205 -15.06 -1.82 1.75
N ALA A 206 -15.88 -2.68 1.16
CA ALA A 206 -15.83 -4.12 1.36
C ALA A 206 -14.51 -4.71 0.84
N SER A 207 -14.06 -4.29 -0.35
CA SER A 207 -12.76 -4.70 -0.89
C SER A 207 -11.59 -4.23 -0.01
N PHE A 208 -11.69 -3.02 0.56
CA PHE A 208 -10.70 -2.50 1.50
C PHE A 208 -10.65 -3.34 2.79
N LEU A 209 -11.80 -3.77 3.30
CA LEU A 209 -11.86 -4.70 4.44
C LEU A 209 -11.19 -6.04 4.11
N VAL A 210 -11.48 -6.62 2.94
CA VAL A 210 -10.82 -7.85 2.49
C VAL A 210 -9.31 -7.63 2.37
N MET A 211 -8.88 -6.49 1.83
CA MET A 211 -7.47 -6.13 1.74
C MET A 211 -6.82 -6.05 3.12
N LEU A 212 -7.42 -5.35 4.08
CA LEU A 212 -6.91 -5.28 5.45
C LEU A 212 -6.75 -6.67 6.06
N LEU A 213 -7.72 -7.57 5.85
CA LEU A 213 -7.62 -8.95 6.32
C LEU A 213 -6.45 -9.69 5.66
N VAL A 214 -6.30 -9.60 4.33
CA VAL A 214 -5.21 -10.27 3.59
C VAL A 214 -3.84 -9.70 3.96
N VAL A 215 -3.75 -8.38 4.19
CA VAL A 215 -2.51 -7.67 4.54
C VAL A 215 -2.10 -7.94 5.98
N ILE A 216 -3.04 -7.95 6.92
CA ILE A 216 -2.75 -8.08 8.35
C ILE A 216 -2.63 -9.54 8.79
N ALA A 217 -3.43 -10.47 8.21
CA ALA A 217 -3.45 -11.87 8.64
C ALA A 217 -2.06 -12.54 8.69
N PRO A 218 -1.14 -12.33 7.73
CA PRO A 218 0.20 -12.93 7.79
C PRO A 218 1.05 -12.46 8.97
N TRP A 219 0.73 -11.29 9.56
CA TRP A 219 1.46 -10.72 10.69
C TRP A 219 0.84 -11.07 12.05
N SER A 220 -0.35 -11.67 12.09
CA SER A 220 -1.04 -11.93 13.35
C SER A 220 -0.27 -12.77 14.37
N PRO A 221 0.58 -13.76 13.99
CA PRO A 221 1.36 -14.53 14.95
C PRO A 221 2.51 -13.74 15.60
N GLY A 222 3.06 -12.74 14.90
CA GLY A 222 4.22 -11.96 15.36
C GLY A 222 3.87 -10.75 16.23
N ILE A 223 2.59 -10.34 16.27
CA ILE A 223 2.13 -9.23 17.12
C ILE A 223 1.82 -9.77 18.52
N SER A 224 2.84 -10.26 19.21
CA SER A 224 2.83 -10.48 20.66
C SER A 224 3.50 -9.29 21.32
N ILE A 225 2.76 -8.21 21.51
CA ILE A 225 3.18 -7.14 22.42
C ILE A 225 2.92 -7.67 23.83
N GLU A 226 3.85 -8.46 24.38
CA GLU A 226 3.91 -8.79 25.80
C GLU A 226 4.38 -7.55 26.56
N ILE A 227 3.45 -6.60 26.74
CA ILE A 227 3.55 -5.62 27.81
C ILE A 227 2.57 -6.12 28.85
N ASP A 228 3.01 -7.12 29.61
CA ASP A 228 2.32 -7.53 30.82
C ASP A 228 2.34 -6.34 31.78
N GLY A 229 1.16 -5.80 32.05
CA GLY A 229 1.00 -4.88 33.17
C GLY A 229 1.24 -5.68 34.45
N ALA A 230 2.15 -5.21 35.29
CA ALA A 230 2.54 -5.84 36.56
C ALA A 230 1.36 -6.21 37.49
N ASP A 231 0.15 -5.71 37.24
CA ASP A 231 -0.99 -5.75 38.15
C ASP A 231 -2.24 -6.49 37.60
N GLY A 232 -2.09 -7.37 36.59
CA GLY A 232 -3.22 -8.16 36.08
C GLY A 232 -4.27 -7.36 35.28
N GLU A 233 -3.94 -6.15 34.84
CA GLU A 233 -4.79 -5.37 33.96
C GLU A 233 -4.86 -5.98 32.54
N PRO A 234 -6.00 -5.82 31.82
CA PRO A 234 -6.03 -6.17 30.40
C PRO A 234 -4.93 -5.37 29.68
N GLY A 235 -3.88 -6.09 29.27
CA GLY A 235 -2.68 -5.50 28.68
C GLY A 235 -2.97 -4.60 27.49
N LEU A 236 -2.06 -3.66 27.21
CA LEU A 236 -2.12 -2.72 26.09
C LEU A 236 -2.51 -3.43 24.77
N ALA A 237 -1.98 -4.63 24.57
CA ALA A 237 -2.30 -5.49 23.43
C ALA A 237 -3.80 -5.81 23.27
N ARG A 238 -4.53 -6.10 24.37
CA ARG A 238 -5.98 -6.40 24.31
C ARG A 238 -6.77 -5.15 23.90
N ARG A 239 -6.37 -3.97 24.36
CA ARG A 239 -7.03 -2.69 24.01
C ARG A 239 -6.78 -2.30 22.56
N LEU A 240 -5.55 -2.48 22.08
CA LEU A 240 -5.21 -2.30 20.66
C LEU A 240 -5.99 -3.26 19.76
N LYS A 241 -6.02 -4.57 20.10
CA LYS A 241 -6.82 -5.57 19.38
C LYS A 241 -8.31 -5.22 19.40
N GLY A 242 -8.83 -4.79 20.54
CA GLY A 242 -10.23 -4.35 20.66
C GLY A 242 -10.53 -3.11 19.83
N THR A 243 -9.64 -2.11 19.80
CA THR A 243 -9.79 -0.90 18.97
C THR A 243 -9.82 -1.25 17.49
N MET A 244 -8.92 -2.13 17.04
CA MET A 244 -8.90 -2.63 15.67
C MET A 244 -10.19 -3.41 15.34
N GLY A 245 -10.66 -4.27 16.24
CA GLY A 245 -11.91 -5.00 16.07
C GLY A 245 -13.14 -4.08 15.95
N VAL A 246 -13.24 -3.08 16.83
CA VAL A 246 -14.31 -2.07 16.81
C VAL A 246 -14.26 -1.23 15.52
N PHE A 247 -13.07 -0.90 15.02
CA PHE A 247 -12.90 -0.21 13.74
C PHE A 247 -13.37 -1.06 12.56
N VAL A 248 -13.00 -2.34 12.50
CA VAL A 248 -13.46 -3.27 11.47
C VAL A 248 -14.98 -3.44 11.52
N LEU A 249 -15.57 -3.57 12.72
CA LEU A 249 -17.03 -3.66 12.87
C LEU A 249 -17.75 -2.40 12.40
N TRP A 250 -17.20 -1.22 12.66
CA TRP A 250 -17.75 0.04 12.16
C TRP A 250 -17.70 0.12 10.62
N LEU A 251 -16.60 -0.29 10.00
CA LEU A 251 -16.51 -0.38 8.54
C LEU A 251 -17.51 -1.39 7.96
N VAL A 252 -17.68 -2.56 8.58
CA VAL A 252 -18.69 -3.56 8.18
C VAL A 252 -20.09 -2.97 8.27
N PHE A 253 -20.39 -2.23 9.34
CA PHE A 253 -21.65 -1.51 9.46
C PHE A 253 -21.86 -0.53 8.29
N ILE A 254 -20.85 0.27 7.93
CA ILE A 254 -20.97 1.20 6.79
C ILE A 254 -21.20 0.45 5.48
N VAL A 255 -20.48 -0.66 5.24
CA VAL A 255 -20.69 -1.49 4.05
C VAL A 255 -22.13 -1.99 3.97
N ILE A 256 -22.66 -2.53 5.06
CA ILE A 256 -24.03 -3.03 5.13
C ILE A 256 -25.03 -1.89 4.92
N TRP A 257 -24.83 -0.74 5.58
CA TRP A 257 -25.68 0.44 5.43
C TRP A 257 -25.73 0.90 3.97
N MET A 258 -24.56 1.10 3.36
CA MET A 258 -24.42 1.60 2.00
C MET A 258 -25.00 0.63 0.96
N PHE A 259 -24.82 -0.67 1.16
CA PHE A 259 -25.27 -1.67 0.19
C PHE A 259 -26.78 -1.93 0.24
N PHE A 260 -27.37 -2.00 1.45
CA PHE A 260 -28.75 -2.45 1.64
C PHE A 260 -29.76 -1.34 1.96
N PHE A 261 -29.32 -0.23 2.55
CA PHE A 261 -30.22 0.81 3.08
C PHE A 261 -30.09 2.14 2.37
N ALA A 262 -28.86 2.64 2.16
CA ALA A 262 -28.61 4.03 1.76
C ALA A 262 -29.26 4.44 0.44
N GLY A 263 -29.24 3.56 -0.57
CA GLY A 263 -29.85 3.78 -1.87
C GLY A 263 -31.11 2.96 -2.13
N ASN A 264 -31.72 2.40 -1.08
CA ASN A 264 -32.86 1.51 -1.23
C ASN A 264 -34.14 2.30 -1.54
N PRO A 265 -34.84 2.02 -2.65
CA PRO A 265 -36.04 2.76 -3.04
C PRO A 265 -37.19 2.61 -2.04
N VAL A 266 -37.18 1.58 -1.18
CA VAL A 266 -38.24 1.35 -0.17
C VAL A 266 -38.10 2.28 1.03
N TYR A 267 -36.87 2.58 1.47
CA TYR A 267 -36.63 3.43 2.64
C TYR A 267 -36.36 4.90 2.27
N SER A 268 -35.99 5.16 1.01
CA SER A 268 -35.81 6.49 0.40
C SER A 268 -35.06 7.50 1.28
N PHE A 269 -33.90 7.11 1.82
CA PHE A 269 -33.04 8.04 2.56
C PHE A 269 -32.43 9.07 1.60
N SER A 270 -32.49 10.34 1.98
CA SER A 270 -31.81 11.40 1.23
C SER A 270 -30.29 11.27 1.36
N GLY A 271 -29.55 11.93 0.47
CA GLY A 271 -28.09 11.98 0.58
C GLY A 271 -27.61 12.56 1.92
N ASN A 272 -28.32 13.57 2.43
CA ASN A 272 -28.02 14.19 3.72
C ASN A 272 -28.32 13.25 4.89
N GLN A 273 -29.45 12.54 4.88
CA GLN A 273 -29.77 11.56 5.91
C GLN A 273 -28.73 10.42 5.96
N ASN A 274 -28.22 9.98 4.81
CA ASN A 274 -27.12 9.02 4.75
C ASN A 274 -25.85 9.57 5.41
N VAL A 275 -25.51 10.85 5.17
CA VAL A 275 -24.39 11.52 5.87
C VAL A 275 -24.62 11.54 7.38
N ALA A 276 -25.83 11.86 7.84
CA ALA A 276 -26.18 11.84 9.27
C ALA A 276 -25.97 10.47 9.92
N VAL A 277 -26.35 9.38 9.24
CA VAL A 277 -26.15 8.01 9.75
C VAL A 277 -24.67 7.66 9.86
N ILE A 278 -23.86 8.06 8.89
CA ILE A 278 -22.41 7.86 8.94
C ILE A 278 -21.81 8.63 10.14
N LEU A 279 -22.17 9.90 10.31
CA LEU A 279 -21.70 10.73 11.43
C LEU A 279 -22.12 10.16 12.78
N LEU A 280 -23.36 9.72 12.92
CA LEU A 280 -23.87 9.11 14.15
C LEU A 280 -23.16 7.78 14.45
N SER A 281 -22.95 6.94 13.44
CA SER A 281 -22.20 5.69 13.61
C SER A 281 -20.75 5.92 14.01
N PHE A 282 -20.11 6.97 13.46
CA PHE A 282 -18.76 7.38 13.83
C PHE A 282 -18.71 7.92 15.27
N ALA A 283 -19.73 8.67 15.71
CA ALA A 283 -19.87 9.07 17.10
C ALA A 283 -19.95 7.83 18.02
N ILE A 284 -20.83 6.87 17.73
CA ILE A 284 -20.93 5.63 18.52
C ILE A 284 -19.58 4.87 18.55
N PHE A 285 -18.92 4.73 17.41
CA PHE A 285 -17.59 4.13 17.30
C PHE A 285 -16.56 4.82 18.20
N THR A 286 -16.46 6.16 18.14
CA THR A 286 -15.52 6.94 18.96
C THR A 286 -15.88 6.87 20.45
N ALA A 287 -17.15 6.86 20.82
CA ALA A 287 -17.57 6.69 22.22
C ALA A 287 -17.15 5.34 22.79
N ILE A 288 -17.24 4.25 22.00
CA ILE A 288 -16.75 2.93 22.41
C ILE A 288 -15.23 2.97 22.63
N ILE A 289 -14.47 3.57 21.71
CA ILE A 289 -13.02 3.74 21.86
C ILE A 289 -12.69 4.57 23.11
N VAL A 290 -13.32 5.72 23.30
CA VAL A 290 -13.10 6.56 24.49
C VAL A 290 -13.44 5.78 25.76
N GLY A 291 -14.57 5.06 25.80
CA GLY A 291 -14.96 4.23 26.93
C GLY A 291 -13.93 3.13 27.25
N MET A 292 -13.33 2.54 26.21
CA MET A 292 -12.22 1.60 26.38
C MET A 292 -10.98 2.29 26.95
N TRP A 293 -10.51 3.39 26.36
CA TRP A 293 -9.21 3.99 26.70
C TRP A 293 -9.22 4.91 27.94
N LEU A 294 -10.35 5.52 28.26
CA LEU A 294 -10.51 6.52 29.34
C LEU A 294 -10.09 5.99 30.73
N PRO A 295 -10.50 4.79 31.18
CA PRO A 295 -10.06 4.29 32.49
C PRO A 295 -8.55 4.07 32.57
N TRP A 296 -7.94 3.63 31.46
CA TRP A 296 -6.49 3.37 31.40
C TRP A 296 -5.69 4.66 31.44
N SER A 297 -6.06 5.64 30.62
CA SER A 297 -5.35 6.92 30.57
C SER A 297 -5.45 7.69 31.89
N ARG A 298 -6.57 7.57 32.62
CA ARG A 298 -6.74 8.18 33.95
C ARG A 298 -5.82 7.56 35.01
N ARG A 299 -5.61 6.25 34.99
CA ARG A 299 -4.76 5.56 35.98
C ARG A 299 -3.29 5.93 35.85
N ARG A 300 -2.80 6.16 34.64
CA ARG A 300 -1.41 6.52 34.38
C ARG A 300 -1.10 8.01 34.54
N GLY A 301 -2.11 8.86 34.72
CA GLY A 301 -1.94 10.30 34.60
C GLY A 301 -1.58 10.77 33.18
N GLU A 302 -1.52 9.86 32.20
CA GLU A 302 -1.23 10.11 30.78
C GLU A 302 -2.50 10.50 29.98
N GLY A 303 -3.56 10.93 30.66
CA GLY A 303 -4.78 11.37 30.00
C GLY A 303 -4.57 12.64 29.18
N PRO A 304 -5.33 12.84 28.09
CA PRO A 304 -5.37 14.13 27.41
C PRO A 304 -5.60 15.24 28.44
N GLU A 305 -4.76 16.26 28.38
CA GLU A 305 -4.79 17.38 29.32
C GLU A 305 -6.14 18.11 29.35
N ASN A 306 -6.97 17.92 28.31
CA ASN A 306 -8.28 18.53 28.20
C ASN A 306 -9.36 17.60 27.64
N TRP A 307 -9.97 16.81 28.53
CA TRP A 307 -11.16 16.00 28.21
C TRP A 307 -12.35 16.82 27.68
N TRP A 308 -12.41 18.11 28.00
CA TRP A 308 -13.44 19.01 27.50
C TRP A 308 -13.40 19.12 25.97
N ALA A 309 -12.21 19.16 25.37
CA ALA A 309 -12.07 19.27 23.91
C ALA A 309 -12.63 18.05 23.18
N ILE A 310 -12.40 16.84 23.72
CA ILE A 310 -12.94 15.59 23.20
C ILE A 310 -14.47 15.59 23.31
N GLY A 311 -15.01 15.96 24.47
CA GLY A 311 -16.46 16.06 24.67
C GLY A 311 -17.12 17.07 23.74
N LEU A 312 -16.49 18.21 23.52
CA LEU A 312 -16.98 19.27 22.64
C LEU A 312 -16.97 18.85 21.17
N ALA A 313 -15.92 18.14 20.72
CA ALA A 313 -15.89 17.53 19.38
C ALA A 313 -17.02 16.50 19.21
N TYR A 314 -17.30 15.70 20.24
CA TYR A 314 -18.40 14.73 20.23
C TYR A 314 -19.77 15.40 20.09
N VAL A 315 -20.02 16.44 20.89
CA VAL A 315 -21.25 17.24 20.81
C VAL A 315 -21.41 17.86 19.43
N TRP A 316 -20.32 18.38 18.84
CA TRP A 316 -20.35 18.94 17.49
C TRP A 316 -20.76 17.91 16.43
N VAL A 317 -20.20 16.70 16.47
CA VAL A 317 -20.58 15.61 15.55
C VAL A 317 -22.06 15.25 15.70
N LEU A 318 -22.59 15.19 16.93
CA LEU A 318 -24.01 14.93 17.17
C LEU A 318 -24.91 16.06 16.63
N VAL A 319 -24.52 17.33 16.83
CA VAL A 319 -25.25 18.48 16.27
C VAL A 319 -25.27 18.42 14.75
N LEU A 320 -24.15 18.08 14.10
CA LEU A 320 -24.10 17.88 12.66
C LEU A 320 -24.98 16.71 12.20
N ALA A 321 -24.96 15.57 12.91
CA ALA A 321 -25.82 14.44 12.59
C ALA A 321 -27.31 14.84 12.66
N ILE A 322 -27.72 15.59 13.68
CA ILE A 322 -29.08 16.15 13.81
C ILE A 322 -29.38 17.12 12.67
N TRP A 323 -28.44 18.00 12.32
CA TRP A 323 -28.59 18.94 11.20
C TRP A 323 -28.86 18.23 9.88
N PHE A 324 -27.99 17.28 9.52
CA PHE A 324 -28.08 16.51 8.28
C PHE A 324 -29.33 15.62 8.21
N TRP A 325 -29.85 15.19 9.36
CA TRP A 325 -31.05 14.37 9.42
C TRP A 325 -32.35 15.17 9.22
N PHE A 326 -32.47 16.33 9.87
CA PHE A 326 -33.75 17.07 9.94
C PHE A 326 -33.83 18.31 9.04
N PHE A 327 -32.72 18.99 8.78
CA PHE A 327 -32.73 20.33 8.20
C PHE A 327 -32.08 20.41 6.83
N ALA A 328 -31.02 19.64 6.60
CA ALA A 328 -30.16 19.79 5.43
C ALA A 328 -30.87 19.62 4.06
N ASP A 329 -31.96 18.85 3.99
CA ASP A 329 -32.73 18.66 2.75
C ASP A 329 -33.47 19.92 2.28
N SER A 330 -33.63 20.94 3.15
CA SER A 330 -34.18 22.24 2.78
C SER A 330 -33.14 23.20 2.18
N PHE A 331 -31.87 22.78 2.11
CA PHE A 331 -30.74 23.60 1.69
C PHE A 331 -29.97 22.92 0.57
N ASP A 332 -29.31 23.71 -0.28
CA ASP A 332 -28.40 23.18 -1.29
C ASP A 332 -27.07 22.69 -0.67
N ALA A 333 -26.22 22.06 -1.49
CA ALA A 333 -24.93 21.53 -1.05
C ALA A 333 -23.97 22.62 -0.54
N TYR A 334 -23.98 23.82 -1.13
CA TYR A 334 -23.10 24.92 -0.74
C TYR A 334 -23.52 25.53 0.59
N GLN A 335 -24.83 25.67 0.80
CA GLN A 335 -25.41 26.13 2.07
C GLN A 335 -25.11 25.14 3.20
N ASN A 336 -25.31 23.85 2.96
CA ASN A 336 -24.95 22.81 3.94
C ASN A 336 -23.45 22.81 4.26
N PHE A 337 -22.60 22.99 3.25
CA PHE A 337 -21.16 23.13 3.45
C PHE A 337 -20.80 24.40 4.25
N ALA A 338 -21.48 25.52 4.02
CA ALA A 338 -21.29 26.74 4.80
C ALA A 338 -21.66 26.54 6.28
N VAL A 339 -22.77 25.84 6.58
CA VAL A 339 -23.17 25.48 7.95
C VAL A 339 -22.10 24.61 8.62
N PHE A 340 -21.56 23.63 7.89
CA PHE A 340 -20.44 22.83 8.38
C PHE A 340 -19.23 23.72 8.75
N LEU A 341 -18.78 24.60 7.86
CA LEU A 341 -17.63 25.48 8.12
C LEU A 341 -17.86 26.44 9.30
N VAL A 342 -19.03 27.08 9.37
CA VAL A 342 -19.36 28.00 10.46
C VAL A 342 -19.40 27.26 11.81
N SER A 343 -20.01 26.07 11.86
CA SER A 343 -20.04 25.27 13.08
C SER A 343 -18.64 24.83 13.52
N LEU A 344 -17.77 24.45 12.57
CA LEU A 344 -16.38 24.10 12.82
C LEU A 344 -15.60 25.29 13.41
N LEU A 345 -15.78 26.50 12.85
CA LEU A 345 -15.15 27.73 13.35
C LEU A 345 -15.61 28.07 14.77
N ILE A 346 -16.90 27.94 15.07
CA ILE A 346 -17.44 28.18 16.42
C ILE A 346 -16.79 27.20 17.43
N ILE A 347 -16.75 25.91 17.08
CA ILE A 347 -16.16 24.88 17.92
C ILE A 347 -14.66 25.09 18.12
N ALA A 348 -13.93 25.44 17.05
CA ALA A 348 -12.52 25.77 17.11
C ALA A 348 -12.24 27.01 17.99
N ALA A 349 -13.09 28.04 17.92
CA ALA A 349 -12.98 29.22 18.77
C ALA A 349 -13.23 28.89 20.26
N ILE A 350 -14.22 28.05 20.56
CA ILE A 350 -14.49 27.61 21.93
C ILE A 350 -13.33 26.74 22.45
N SER A 351 -12.82 25.79 21.66
CA SER A 351 -11.69 24.95 22.08
C SER A 351 -10.40 25.75 22.25
N GLY A 352 -10.12 26.66 21.32
CA GLY A 352 -8.92 27.51 21.34
C GLY A 352 -8.90 28.48 22.51
N SER A 353 -10.03 29.13 22.80
CA SER A 353 -10.15 30.00 23.98
C SER A 353 -10.00 29.25 25.31
N GLY A 354 -10.44 27.98 25.36
CA GLY A 354 -10.21 27.09 26.50
C GLY A 354 -8.73 26.74 26.70
N GLN A 355 -7.96 26.56 25.62
CA GLN A 355 -6.53 26.28 25.69
C GLN A 355 -5.67 27.51 25.94
N TRP A 356 -6.06 28.68 25.42
CA TRP A 356 -5.33 29.94 25.60
C TRP A 356 -5.10 30.28 27.08
N LYS A 357 -6.08 30.00 27.95
CA LYS A 357 -5.95 30.23 29.39
C LYS A 357 -4.79 29.44 30.00
N LYS A 358 -4.56 28.21 29.53
CA LYS A 358 -3.45 27.36 30.01
C LYS A 358 -2.09 27.84 29.53
N TYR A 359 -2.00 28.33 28.29
CA TYR A 359 -0.74 28.87 27.77
C TYR A 359 -0.25 30.08 28.59
N ARG A 360 -1.18 30.93 29.02
CA ARG A 360 -0.89 32.05 29.92
C ARG A 360 -0.40 31.60 31.30
N ASP A 361 -0.88 30.47 31.80
CA ASP A 361 -0.42 29.91 33.07
C ASP A 361 1.02 29.37 32.93
N PHE A 362 1.40 28.80 31.78
CA PHE A 362 2.80 28.42 31.49
C PHE A 362 3.73 29.63 31.31
N GLU A 363 3.28 30.72 30.67
CA GLU A 363 4.05 31.96 30.60
C GLU A 363 4.23 32.62 31.97
N SER A 364 3.35 32.34 32.93
CA SER A 364 3.45 32.85 34.31
C SER A 364 4.37 32.03 35.23
N MET A 365 4.84 30.86 34.79
CA MET A 365 5.91 30.15 35.46
C MET A 365 7.23 30.86 35.15
N ASP A 366 7.68 31.70 36.08
CA ASP A 366 8.95 32.44 36.00
C ASP A 366 10.10 31.41 35.98
N TRP A 367 10.75 31.24 34.82
CA TRP A 367 11.85 30.28 34.58
C TRP A 367 13.19 30.72 35.20
N LYS A 368 13.15 31.46 36.31
CA LYS A 368 14.31 32.17 36.88
C LYS A 368 15.02 31.46 38.03
N ASP A 369 14.69 30.22 38.32
CA ASP A 369 15.42 29.40 39.29
C ASP A 369 16.35 28.38 38.62
#